data_AF-A0A3C1SAL1-F1
#
_entry.id   AF-A0A3C1SAL1-F1
#
_cell.length_a   1.000
_cell.length_b   1.000
_cell.length_c   1.000
_cell.angle_alpha   90.00
_cell.angle_beta   90.00
_cell.angle_gamma   90.00
#
_symmetry.space_group_name_H-M   'P 1'
#
loop_
_entity.id
_entity.type
_entity.pdbx_description
1 polymer ?
#
loop_
_entity_poly.entity_id
_entity_poly.type
_entity_poly.pdbx_seq_one_letter_code
_entity_poly.pdbx_strand_id
1 'polypeptide(L)'
;IILDSRLSISEDATVLNLKSASETIVVSGQDVSADKLLRIKDKGAKVIQLPLKDGRIDLNLLMSELGKLRITSILIEGGGTVIASALKAKIVDKVMFCFAPKILGGDDGVPICKGAGPDLMSESIRVKNIEVRRFGDDVMIEGYIST
;
A
#
# COMPACT_ATOMS: atom_id res chain seq x y z
N ILE A 1 2.88 -7.63 -3.34
CA ILE A 1 1.42 -7.45 -3.57
C ILE A 1 1.26 -6.10 -4.26
N ILE A 2 0.56 -6.04 -5.41
CA ILE A 2 0.37 -4.82 -6.19
C ILE A 2 -1.13 -4.51 -6.27
N LEU A 3 -1.52 -3.28 -5.91
CA LEU A 3 -2.89 -2.79 -6.08
C LEU A 3 -3.05 -2.16 -7.47
N ASP A 4 -3.85 -2.76 -8.32
CA ASP A 4 -4.04 -2.31 -9.70
C ASP A 4 -5.47 -2.58 -10.18
N SER A 5 -6.39 -1.68 -9.78
CA SER A 5 -7.83 -1.84 -10.02
C SER A 5 -8.20 -2.15 -11.47
N ARG A 6 -7.41 -1.70 -12.45
CA ARG A 6 -7.69 -1.87 -13.89
C ARG A 6 -6.75 -2.88 -14.58
N LEU A 7 -5.92 -3.59 -13.82
CA LEU A 7 -4.86 -4.45 -14.36
C LEU A 7 -4.01 -3.70 -15.40
N SER A 8 -3.67 -2.45 -15.11
CA SER A 8 -2.93 -1.53 -15.98
C SER A 8 -1.40 -1.72 -15.96
N ILE A 9 -0.87 -2.52 -15.03
CA ILE A 9 0.55 -2.83 -14.91
C ILE A 9 1.13 -3.29 -16.26
N SER A 10 2.33 -2.81 -16.58
CA SER A 10 3.05 -3.26 -17.76
C SER A 10 3.43 -4.73 -17.59
N GLU A 11 3.28 -5.52 -18.65
CA GLU A 11 3.70 -6.92 -18.68
C GLU A 11 5.23 -7.06 -18.55
N ASP A 12 5.97 -6.00 -18.88
CA ASP A 12 7.42 -5.91 -18.73
C ASP A 12 7.86 -5.32 -17.39
N ALA A 13 6.91 -5.01 -16.49
CA ALA A 13 7.25 -4.51 -15.16
C ALA A 13 8.19 -5.50 -14.45
N THR A 14 9.26 -4.98 -13.85
CA THR A 14 10.29 -5.81 -13.20
C THR A 14 9.66 -6.78 -12.21
N VAL A 15 8.69 -6.34 -11.39
CA VAL A 15 7.98 -7.16 -10.40
C VAL A 15 7.28 -8.41 -10.97
N LEU A 16 6.98 -8.45 -12.27
CA LEU A 16 6.40 -9.61 -12.95
C LEU A 16 7.45 -10.53 -13.62
N ASN A 17 8.69 -10.07 -13.72
CA ASN A 17 9.76 -10.75 -14.46
C ASN A 17 10.98 -11.03 -13.56
N LEU A 18 10.85 -10.85 -12.24
CA LEU A 18 11.90 -11.16 -11.27
C LEU A 18 12.16 -12.67 -11.21
N LYS A 19 13.43 -13.07 -11.27
CA LYS A 19 13.85 -14.41 -10.87
C LYS A 19 13.90 -14.47 -9.33
N SER A 20 12.74 -14.70 -8.72
CA SER A 20 12.59 -14.80 -7.28
C SER A 20 11.77 -16.02 -6.91
N ALA A 21 12.07 -16.62 -5.75
CA ALA A 21 11.22 -17.64 -5.16
C ALA A 21 9.94 -17.04 -4.54
N SER A 22 9.90 -15.71 -4.33
CA SER A 22 8.75 -15.01 -3.77
C SER A 22 7.63 -14.85 -4.80
N GLU A 23 6.41 -15.16 -4.39
CA GLU A 23 5.21 -14.98 -5.23
C GLU A 23 4.89 -13.50 -5.44
N THR A 24 4.61 -13.11 -6.69
CA THR A 24 4.03 -11.80 -7.01
C THR A 24 2.51 -11.92 -7.07
N ILE A 25 1.83 -11.18 -6.18
CA ILE A 25 0.36 -11.09 -6.17
C ILE A 25 -0.07 -9.74 -6.76
N VAL A 26 -0.89 -9.76 -7.80
CA VAL A 26 -1.57 -8.58 -8.37
C VAL A 26 -3.03 -8.61 -7.95
N VAL A 27 -3.55 -7.50 -7.45
CA VAL A 27 -4.93 -7.34 -7.02
C VAL A 27 -5.64 -6.39 -7.99
N SER A 28 -6.69 -6.88 -8.65
CA SER A 28 -7.44 -6.11 -9.65
C SER A 28 -8.93 -6.07 -9.37
N GLY A 29 -9.64 -5.20 -10.11
CA GLY A 29 -11.09 -5.28 -10.23
C GLY A 29 -11.53 -6.54 -10.99
N GLN A 30 -12.83 -6.80 -10.95
CA GLN A 30 -13.45 -7.91 -11.68
C GLN A 30 -13.63 -7.60 -13.18
N ASP A 31 -13.86 -6.33 -13.52
CA ASP A 31 -14.07 -5.86 -14.89
C ASP A 31 -12.74 -5.49 -15.57
N VAL A 32 -11.91 -6.50 -15.84
CA VAL A 32 -10.60 -6.36 -16.52
C VAL A 32 -10.49 -7.37 -17.65
N SER A 33 -9.65 -7.07 -18.65
CA SER A 33 -9.43 -7.95 -19.81
C SER A 33 -9.00 -9.36 -19.38
N ALA A 34 -9.77 -10.36 -19.78
CA ALA A 34 -9.46 -11.78 -19.55
C ALA A 34 -8.12 -12.17 -20.19
N ASP A 35 -7.84 -11.70 -21.41
CA ASP A 35 -6.58 -11.98 -22.10
C ASP A 35 -5.38 -11.42 -21.34
N LYS A 36 -5.48 -10.19 -20.82
CA LYS A 36 -4.40 -9.62 -20.02
C LYS A 36 -4.21 -10.38 -18.71
N LEU A 37 -5.31 -10.80 -18.08
CA LEU A 37 -5.26 -11.60 -16.87
C LEU A 37 -4.54 -12.93 -17.09
N LEU A 38 -4.78 -13.60 -18.21
CA LEU A 38 -4.05 -14.80 -18.61
C LEU A 38 -2.55 -14.51 -18.80
N ARG A 39 -2.19 -13.47 -19.56
CA ARG A 39 -0.77 -13.12 -19.77
C ARG A 39 -0.03 -12.78 -18.47
N ILE A 40 -0.68 -12.11 -17.52
CA ILE A 40 -0.11 -11.83 -16.20
C ILE A 40 0.08 -13.12 -15.40
N LYS A 41 -0.88 -14.05 -15.46
CA LYS A 41 -0.76 -15.37 -14.82
C LYS A 41 0.33 -16.24 -15.46
N ASP A 42 0.49 -16.19 -16.78
CA ASP A 42 1.52 -16.93 -17.53
C ASP A 42 2.94 -16.48 -17.17
N LYS A 43 3.09 -15.25 -16.67
CA LYS A 43 4.35 -14.75 -16.08
C LYS A 43 4.59 -15.25 -14.65
N GLY A 44 3.72 -16.11 -14.12
CA GLY A 44 3.83 -16.68 -12.78
C GLY A 44 3.24 -15.82 -11.68
N ALA A 45 2.58 -14.70 -12.00
CA ALA A 45 1.93 -13.87 -10.99
C ALA A 45 0.56 -14.44 -10.61
N LYS A 46 0.25 -14.44 -9.32
CA LYS A 46 -1.08 -14.72 -8.82
C LYS A 46 -1.96 -13.48 -8.96
N VAL A 47 -3.16 -13.64 -9.49
CA VAL A 47 -4.13 -12.55 -9.63
C VAL A 47 -5.31 -12.78 -8.69
N ILE A 48 -5.56 -11.83 -7.79
CA ILE A 48 -6.75 -11.79 -6.93
C ILE A 48 -7.69 -10.72 -7.49
N GLN A 49 -8.90 -11.11 -7.88
CA GLN A 49 -9.92 -10.18 -8.34
C GLN A 49 -10.88 -9.86 -7.18
N LEU A 50 -11.08 -8.57 -6.90
CA LEU A 50 -11.97 -8.09 -5.86
C LEU A 50 -12.99 -7.10 -6.45
N PRO A 51 -14.20 -7.00 -5.85
CA PRO A 51 -15.10 -5.91 -6.18
C PRO A 51 -14.43 -4.57 -5.83
N LEU A 52 -14.71 -3.55 -6.64
CA LEU A 52 -14.21 -2.20 -6.40
C LEU A 52 -15.19 -1.43 -5.50
N LYS A 53 -14.65 -0.69 -4.54
CA LYS A 53 -15.36 0.32 -3.75
C LYS A 53 -14.91 1.69 -4.20
N ASP A 54 -15.84 2.50 -4.70
CA ASP A 54 -15.57 3.84 -5.26
C ASP A 54 -14.44 3.85 -6.31
N GLY A 55 -14.45 2.83 -7.18
CA GLY A 55 -13.45 2.65 -8.24
C GLY A 55 -12.06 2.17 -7.76
N ARG A 56 -11.92 1.80 -6.48
CA ARG A 56 -10.66 1.35 -5.86
C ARG A 56 -10.81 -0.04 -5.24
N ILE A 57 -9.68 -0.72 -5.01
CA ILE A 57 -9.67 -1.99 -4.29
C ILE A 57 -10.18 -1.76 -2.86
N ASP A 58 -11.15 -2.57 -2.41
CA ASP A 58 -11.56 -2.60 -1.01
C ASP A 58 -10.47 -3.29 -0.17
N LEU A 59 -9.75 -2.52 0.64
CA LEU A 59 -8.64 -3.02 1.43
C LEU A 59 -9.07 -3.96 2.57
N ASN A 60 -10.28 -3.81 3.11
CA ASN A 60 -10.78 -4.72 4.16
C ASN A 60 -11.06 -6.12 3.60
N LEU A 61 -11.67 -6.17 2.40
CA LEU A 61 -11.83 -7.43 1.67
C LEU A 61 -10.47 -8.02 1.30
N LEU A 62 -9.53 -7.19 0.86
CA LEU A 62 -8.17 -7.65 0.57
C LEU A 62 -7.49 -8.26 1.80
N MET A 63 -7.58 -7.65 2.98
CA MET A 63 -6.98 -8.23 4.20
C MET A 63 -7.59 -9.62 4.51
N SER A 64 -8.89 -9.78 4.30
CA SER A 64 -9.56 -11.07 4.48
C SER A 64 -9.06 -12.13 3.49
N GLU A 65 -8.88 -11.78 2.22
CA GLU A 65 -8.32 -12.69 1.21
C GLU A 65 -6.86 -13.04 1.50
N LEU A 66 -6.03 -12.07 1.89
CA LEU A 66 -4.65 -12.31 2.28
C LEU A 66 -4.55 -13.22 3.51
N GLY A 67 -5.46 -13.07 4.48
CA GLY A 67 -5.57 -13.97 5.63
C GLY A 67 -5.85 -15.43 5.24
N LYS A 68 -6.71 -15.67 4.24
CA LYS A 68 -6.95 -17.03 3.69
C LYS A 68 -5.70 -17.63 3.06
N LEU A 69 -4.80 -16.79 2.55
CA LEU A 69 -3.49 -17.18 2.02
C LEU A 69 -2.41 -17.29 3.09
N ARG A 70 -2.77 -17.17 4.38
CA ARG A 70 -1.86 -17.19 5.53
C ARG A 70 -0.82 -16.06 5.51
N ILE A 71 -1.12 -14.96 4.83
CA ILE A 71 -0.32 -13.74 4.89
C ILE A 71 -0.78 -12.96 6.12
N THR A 72 0.00 -13.01 7.19
CA THR A 72 -0.36 -12.46 8.50
C THR A 72 0.17 -11.05 8.75
N SER A 73 1.06 -10.56 7.90
CA SER A 73 1.66 -9.23 8.01
C SER A 73 1.98 -8.69 6.62
N ILE A 74 1.76 -7.40 6.41
CA ILE A 74 2.14 -6.69 5.19
C ILE A 74 2.86 -5.39 5.55
N LEU A 75 3.90 -5.08 4.78
CA LEU A 75 4.49 -3.75 4.76
C LEU A 75 3.83 -2.95 3.64
N ILE A 76 3.18 -1.84 3.99
CA ILE A 76 2.51 -0.99 3.01
C ILE A 76 3.45 0.14 2.61
N GLU A 77 4.03 -0.01 1.42
CA GLU A 77 4.77 1.04 0.73
C GLU A 77 3.96 1.51 -0.47
N GLY A 78 3.93 2.81 -0.74
CA GLY A 78 3.22 3.34 -1.89
C GLY A 78 2.99 4.84 -1.82
N GLY A 79 2.36 5.37 -2.87
CA GLY A 79 2.00 6.78 -2.94
C GLY A 79 0.92 7.15 -1.91
N GLY A 80 0.77 8.45 -1.64
CA GLY A 80 -0.10 8.93 -0.57
C GLY A 80 -1.60 8.57 -0.70
N THR A 81 -2.06 8.13 -1.87
CA THR A 81 -3.41 7.57 -2.03
C THR A 81 -3.57 6.20 -1.36
N VAL A 82 -2.57 5.32 -1.48
CA VAL A 82 -2.60 3.97 -0.88
C VAL A 82 -2.50 4.09 0.64
N ILE A 83 -1.55 4.90 1.12
CA ILE A 83 -1.36 5.14 2.56
C ILE A 83 -2.64 5.73 3.17
N ALA A 84 -3.23 6.75 2.55
CA ALA A 84 -4.49 7.33 3.04
C ALA A 84 -5.64 6.33 3.04
N SER A 85 -5.73 5.46 2.02
CA SER A 85 -6.77 4.43 1.95
C SER A 85 -6.61 3.38 3.05
N ALA A 86 -5.37 2.97 3.34
CA ALA A 86 -5.08 2.00 4.40
C ALA A 86 -5.41 2.55 5.80
N LEU A 87 -5.02 3.81 6.07
CA LEU A 87 -5.36 4.49 7.32
C LEU A 87 -6.87 4.66 7.49
N LYS A 88 -7.59 5.09 6.44
CA LYS A 88 -9.06 5.22 6.47
C LYS A 88 -9.77 3.88 6.66
N ALA A 89 -9.23 2.81 6.10
CA ALA A 89 -9.74 1.46 6.27
C ALA A 89 -9.48 0.89 7.68
N LYS A 90 -8.68 1.56 8.52
CA LYS A 90 -8.30 1.11 9.87
C LYS A 90 -7.60 -0.25 9.90
N ILE A 91 -6.81 -0.54 8.86
CA ILE A 91 -6.04 -1.80 8.74
C ILE A 91 -4.56 -1.63 9.09
N VAL A 92 -4.16 -0.45 9.59
CA VAL A 92 -2.75 -0.13 9.88
C VAL A 92 -2.52 -0.24 11.38
N ASP A 93 -1.65 -1.15 11.79
CA ASP A 93 -1.27 -1.32 13.20
C ASP A 93 -0.07 -0.45 13.60
N LYS A 94 0.92 -0.33 12.70
CA LYS A 94 2.21 0.33 12.96
C LYS A 94 2.58 1.26 11.80
N VAL A 95 3.16 2.42 12.13
CA VAL A 95 3.72 3.37 11.17
C VAL A 95 5.22 3.51 11.36
N MET A 96 5.93 3.78 10.27
CA MET A 96 7.36 4.05 10.22
C MET A 96 7.59 5.25 9.29
N PHE A 97 7.95 6.40 9.86
CA PHE A 97 8.24 7.63 9.11
C PHE A 97 9.75 7.79 8.97
N CYS A 98 10.26 7.74 7.74
CA CYS A 98 11.67 7.93 7.44
C CYS A 98 11.92 9.35 6.92
N PHE A 99 12.82 10.08 7.56
CA PHE A 99 13.19 11.46 7.23
C PHE A 99 14.68 11.52 6.87
N ALA A 100 14.97 12.09 5.70
CA ALA A 100 16.33 12.45 5.31
C ALA A 100 16.58 13.95 5.61
N PRO A 101 17.82 14.38 5.89
CA PRO A 101 18.16 15.78 6.14
C PRO A 101 18.25 16.56 4.81
N LYS A 102 17.14 16.59 4.05
CA LYS A 102 17.06 17.18 2.72
C LYS A 102 15.84 18.10 2.63
N ILE A 103 16.04 19.30 2.09
CA ILE A 103 15.00 20.30 1.87
C ILE A 103 14.87 20.49 0.37
N LEU A 104 13.66 20.28 -0.18
CA LEU A 104 13.39 20.43 -1.61
C LEU A 104 13.06 21.88 -2.01
N GLY A 105 12.54 22.69 -1.08
CA GLY A 105 12.34 24.13 -1.28
C GLY A 105 11.16 24.55 -2.18
N GLY A 106 10.38 23.61 -2.71
CA GLY A 106 9.18 23.86 -3.52
C GLY A 106 7.87 23.47 -2.84
N ASP A 107 6.75 23.84 -3.45
CA ASP A 107 5.37 23.49 -3.06
C ASP A 107 4.78 22.33 -3.90
N ASP A 108 5.59 21.73 -4.77
CA ASP A 108 5.25 20.63 -5.68
C ASP A 108 5.54 19.23 -5.10
N GLY A 109 5.89 19.17 -3.81
CA GLY A 109 6.14 17.91 -3.11
C GLY A 109 4.90 17.00 -3.03
N VAL A 110 5.14 15.68 -3.03
CA VAL A 110 4.06 14.70 -2.87
C VAL A 110 3.81 14.43 -1.38
N PRO A 111 2.61 14.72 -0.84
CA PRO A 111 2.32 14.46 0.57
C PRO A 111 2.21 12.96 0.86
N ILE A 112 2.55 12.57 2.09
CA ILE A 112 2.47 11.19 2.58
C ILE A 112 1.05 10.60 2.53
N CYS A 113 0.03 11.43 2.65
CA CYS A 113 -1.38 11.03 2.58
C CYS A 113 -2.13 12.01 1.66
N LYS A 114 -3.02 11.48 0.80
CA LYS A 114 -3.87 12.28 -0.08
C LYS A 114 -5.35 12.17 0.31
N GLY A 115 -6.05 13.30 0.30
CA GLY A 115 -7.48 13.42 0.58
C GLY A 115 -7.76 14.17 1.89
N ALA A 116 -9.04 14.33 2.23
CA ALA A 116 -9.44 15.03 3.44
C ALA A 116 -8.97 14.30 4.71
N GLY A 117 -8.38 15.07 5.63
CA GLY A 117 -8.12 14.71 7.02
C GLY A 117 -9.26 15.20 7.94
N PRO A 118 -9.13 15.04 9.26
CA PRO A 118 -10.11 15.55 10.22
C PRO A 118 -10.08 17.08 10.30
N ASP A 119 -11.20 17.68 10.68
CA ASP A 119 -11.31 19.13 10.91
C ASP A 119 -10.66 19.53 12.24
N LEU A 120 -10.65 18.62 13.23
CA LEU A 120 -10.11 18.86 14.57
C LEU A 120 -8.89 17.97 14.87
N MET A 121 -7.88 18.54 15.54
CA MET A 121 -6.70 17.77 15.98
C MET A 121 -7.04 16.63 16.94
N SER A 122 -8.10 16.78 17.74
CA SER A 122 -8.60 15.72 18.63
C SER A 122 -9.13 14.49 17.88
N GLU A 123 -9.47 14.62 16.60
CA GLU A 123 -9.96 13.55 15.74
C GLU A 123 -8.84 12.95 14.87
N SER A 124 -7.60 13.43 15.05
CA SER A 124 -6.43 12.90 14.33
C SER A 124 -6.05 11.49 14.79
N ILE A 125 -5.41 10.76 13.87
CA ILE A 125 -4.88 9.43 14.15
C ILE A 125 -3.69 9.57 15.10
N ARG A 126 -3.85 9.12 16.33
CA ARG A 126 -2.80 9.18 17.34
C ARG A 126 -1.84 8.00 17.21
N VAL A 127 -0.54 8.32 17.17
CA VAL A 127 0.55 7.35 17.26
C VAL A 127 1.00 7.25 18.72
N LYS A 128 1.18 6.03 19.21
CA LYS A 128 1.62 5.69 20.57
C LYS A 128 2.88 4.83 20.52
N ASN A 129 3.53 4.67 21.67
CA ASN A 129 4.74 3.87 21.83
C ASN A 129 5.82 4.26 20.81
N ILE A 130 6.10 5.56 20.77
CA ILE A 130 7.00 6.13 19.77
C ILE A 130 8.44 5.74 20.09
N GLU A 131 9.14 5.21 19.09
CA GLU A 131 10.59 5.02 19.09
C GLU A 131 11.21 5.87 17.99
N VAL A 132 12.38 6.43 18.27
CA VAL A 132 13.17 7.20 17.30
C VAL A 132 14.50 6.50 17.09
N ARG A 133 14.81 6.16 15.85
CA ARG A 133 16.04 5.49 15.43
C ARG A 133 16.77 6.36 14.41
N ARG A 134 18.10 6.33 14.44
CA ARG A 134 18.94 7.02 13.45
C ARG A 134 19.64 5.98 12.57
N PHE A 135 19.61 6.20 11.25
CA PHE A 135 20.28 5.37 10.24
C PHE A 135 21.21 6.25 9.42
N GLY A 136 22.49 6.31 9.81
CA GLY A 136 23.40 7.31 9.24
C GLY A 136 22.91 8.72 9.58
N ASP A 137 22.59 9.52 8.57
CA ASP A 137 22.03 10.87 8.76
C ASP A 137 20.50 10.94 8.69
N ASP A 138 19.85 9.82 8.35
CA ASP A 138 18.40 9.73 8.30
C ASP A 138 17.83 9.36 9.68
N VAL A 139 16.61 9.82 9.95
CA VAL A 139 15.87 9.56 11.19
C VAL A 139 14.59 8.80 10.86
N MET A 140 14.33 7.72 11.59
CA MET A 140 13.08 6.98 11.55
C MET A 140 12.30 7.19 12.85
N ILE A 141 11.04 7.59 12.74
CA ILE A 141 10.08 7.63 13.85
C ILE A 141 9.08 6.50 13.62
N GLU A 142 9.00 5.55 14.54
CA GLU A 142 8.04 4.44 14.46
C GLU A 142 7.13 4.38 15.68
N GLY A 143 5.94 3.84 15.51
CA GLY A 143 4.99 3.68 16.61
C GLY A 143 3.71 2.98 16.16
N TYR A 144 2.86 2.67 17.13
CA TYR A 144 1.60 1.95 16.91
C TYR A 144 0.43 2.93 16.87
N ILE A 145 -0.54 2.67 15.99
CA ILE A 145 -1.78 3.45 15.95
C ILE A 145 -2.70 2.96 17.06
N SER A 146 -3.29 3.88 17.82
CA SER A 146 -4.40 3.53 18.70
C SER A 146 -5.68 3.41 17.91
N THR A 147 -6.23 2.21 17.86
CA THR A 147 -7.60 1.92 17.40
C THR A 147 -8.66 2.41 18.36
#